data_AF-A0A1E3YRX6-F1
#
_entry.id   AF-A0A1E3YRX6-F1
#
_cell.length_a   1.000
_cell.length_b   1.000
_cell.length_c   1.000
_cell.angle_alpha   90.00
_cell.angle_beta   90.00
_cell.angle_gamma   90.00
#
_symmetry.space_group_name_H-M   'P 1'
#
loop_
_entity.id
_entity.type
_entity.pdbx_description
1 polymer ?
#
loop_
_entity_poly.entity_id
_entity_poly.type
_entity_poly.pdbx_seq_one_letter_code
_entity_poly.pdbx_strand_id
1 'polypeptide(L)'
;MARTWAKRVGWGVGGAILVVAAYLAAWPVPIQPVAWTAPAAPGYQGVHAPNQRLAQLNIIDLKGEVGPEHIAFGKDGKLYTTVLSGSILRMNPDGSGQEVFANTGGRVLGFDFDAAGHLIAADAIKGLLSIAPDGKVTVLADKVGNDPIRYADAVVVAQSGKMYLSDASTRFAPKDWGGTFEASVLDILEQASTGRVIEYDPATRATRVVARGISFANGVALSQDEKHLFVNETGKYRVWKIAVDAKDLDIGQASPQARVLLDNLPGYPDNLMRGQGGKVWLGFAKPRGAAIDNMAGKPWLRSLTLRLPRALWPIPQPYGHVIAFTDDGKVVADLQDPSGAYPETTAITETADRLYVQSLHAHGLGWLPKP
;
A
#
# COMPACT_ATOMS: atom_id res chain seq x y z
N MET A 1 -56.16 -22.02 18.20
CA MET A 1 -55.41 -20.76 17.95
C MET A 1 -53.88 -20.94 17.98
N ALA A 2 -53.30 -21.70 18.92
CA ALA A 2 -51.83 -21.88 18.99
C ALA A 2 -51.19 -22.53 17.74
N ARG A 3 -51.84 -23.55 17.15
CA ARG A 3 -51.34 -24.30 15.98
C ARG A 3 -51.32 -23.49 14.68
N THR A 4 -52.23 -22.54 14.52
CA THR A 4 -52.29 -21.60 13.39
C THR A 4 -51.28 -20.47 13.53
N TRP A 5 -50.97 -20.06 14.77
CA TRP A 5 -49.96 -19.05 15.06
C TRP A 5 -48.54 -19.60 14.84
N ALA A 6 -48.24 -20.80 15.32
CA ALA A 6 -46.96 -21.49 15.07
C ALA A 6 -46.69 -21.72 13.57
N LYS A 7 -47.72 -22.06 12.78
CA LYS A 7 -47.59 -22.17 11.32
C LYS A 7 -47.26 -20.82 10.68
N ARG A 8 -47.96 -19.74 11.03
CA ARG A 8 -47.71 -18.38 10.49
C ARG A 8 -46.31 -17.87 10.85
N VAL A 9 -45.85 -18.12 12.07
CA VAL A 9 -44.47 -17.82 12.49
C VAL A 9 -43.46 -18.66 11.69
N GLY A 10 -43.72 -19.95 11.47
CA GLY A 10 -42.88 -20.82 10.64
C GLY A 10 -42.77 -20.36 9.18
N TRP A 11 -43.87 -19.92 8.56
CA TRP A 11 -43.87 -19.33 7.21
C TRP A 11 -43.10 -18.00 7.16
N GLY A 12 -43.24 -17.16 8.18
CA GLY A 12 -42.49 -15.89 8.29
C GLY A 12 -40.98 -16.09 8.43
N VAL A 13 -40.56 -17.03 9.29
CA VAL A 13 -39.15 -17.40 9.47
C VAL A 13 -38.58 -18.03 8.20
N GLY A 14 -39.30 -18.97 7.59
CA GLY A 14 -38.89 -19.59 6.33
C GLY A 14 -38.74 -18.58 5.19
N GLY A 15 -39.68 -17.63 5.07
CA GLY A 15 -39.59 -16.53 4.11
C GLY A 15 -38.36 -15.65 4.33
N ALA A 16 -38.08 -15.27 5.58
CA ALA A 16 -36.90 -14.47 5.91
C ALA A 16 -35.58 -15.20 5.56
N ILE A 17 -35.49 -16.50 5.84
CA ILE A 17 -34.32 -17.31 5.48
C ILE A 17 -34.12 -17.34 3.96
N LEU A 18 -35.19 -17.51 3.18
CA LEU A 18 -35.11 -17.51 1.72
C LEU A 18 -34.65 -16.15 1.17
N VAL A 19 -35.13 -15.04 1.75
CA VAL A 19 -34.68 -13.69 1.36
C VAL A 19 -33.19 -13.50 1.65
N VAL A 20 -32.72 -13.90 2.83
CA VAL A 20 -31.29 -13.82 3.19
C VAL A 20 -30.44 -14.71 2.27
N ALA A 21 -30.87 -15.93 2.01
CA ALA A 21 -30.17 -16.84 1.10
C ALA A 21 -30.09 -16.28 -0.32
N ALA A 22 -31.19 -15.71 -0.84
CA ALA A 22 -31.22 -15.06 -2.15
C ALA A 22 -30.28 -13.85 -2.20
N TYR A 23 -30.28 -13.02 -1.16
CA TYR A 23 -29.36 -11.88 -1.02
C TYR A 23 -27.89 -12.34 -1.05
N LEU A 24 -27.52 -13.30 -0.19
CA LEU A 24 -26.16 -13.81 -0.10
C LEU A 24 -25.68 -14.50 -1.38
N ALA A 25 -26.58 -15.13 -2.14
CA ALA A 25 -26.25 -15.80 -3.38
C ALA A 25 -26.12 -14.84 -4.57
N ALA A 26 -27.01 -13.85 -4.68
CA ALA A 26 -27.23 -13.14 -5.94
C ALA A 26 -27.11 -11.61 -5.88
N TRP A 27 -27.03 -10.98 -4.70
CA TRP A 27 -26.94 -9.52 -4.64
C TRP A 27 -25.68 -9.02 -5.35
N PRO A 28 -25.76 -8.04 -6.27
CA PRO A 28 -24.59 -7.54 -6.99
C PRO A 28 -23.50 -7.03 -6.04
N VAL A 29 -22.25 -7.27 -6.41
CA VAL A 29 -21.06 -6.74 -5.73
C VAL A 29 -20.20 -6.00 -6.76
N PRO A 30 -19.40 -5.01 -6.34
CA PRO A 30 -18.65 -4.17 -7.28
C PRO A 30 -17.46 -4.87 -7.94
N ILE A 31 -17.05 -6.03 -7.42
CA ILE A 31 -15.91 -6.80 -7.94
C ILE A 31 -16.35 -7.85 -8.97
N GLN A 32 -15.45 -8.16 -9.90
CA GLN A 32 -15.48 -9.29 -10.82
C GLN A 32 -14.29 -10.20 -10.49
N PRO A 33 -14.37 -11.04 -9.45
CA PRO A 33 -13.20 -11.68 -8.89
C PRO A 33 -12.58 -12.68 -9.87
N VAL A 34 -11.28 -12.52 -10.12
CA VAL A 34 -10.46 -13.38 -10.97
C VAL A 34 -9.78 -14.43 -10.10
N ALA A 35 -9.90 -15.70 -10.47
CA ALA A 35 -9.25 -16.79 -9.73
C ALA A 35 -7.73 -16.70 -9.84
N TRP A 36 -7.04 -16.93 -8.73
CA TRP A 36 -5.59 -17.09 -8.71
C TRP A 36 -5.20 -18.18 -7.70
N THR A 37 -4.00 -18.72 -7.85
CA THR A 37 -3.49 -19.76 -6.95
C THR A 37 -2.52 -19.12 -5.97
N ALA A 38 -2.97 -18.90 -4.74
CA ALA A 38 -2.09 -18.45 -3.67
C ALA A 38 -1.08 -19.57 -3.33
N PRO A 39 0.24 -19.29 -3.33
CA PRO A 39 1.22 -20.26 -2.83
C PRO A 39 0.95 -20.55 -1.35
N ALA A 40 1.33 -21.75 -0.88
CA ALA A 40 1.22 -22.06 0.55
C ALA A 40 2.03 -21.05 1.37
N ALA A 41 1.40 -20.44 2.37
CA ALA A 41 2.06 -19.46 3.23
C ALA A 41 3.28 -20.12 3.91
N PRO A 42 4.46 -19.48 3.89
CA PRO A 42 5.65 -20.07 4.48
C PRO A 42 5.60 -20.10 6.02
N GLY A 43 4.67 -19.35 6.63
CA GLY A 43 4.63 -19.11 8.06
C GLY A 43 5.77 -18.20 8.54
N TYR A 44 5.75 -17.88 9.83
CA TYR A 44 6.83 -17.14 10.47
C TYR A 44 7.94 -18.12 10.87
N GLN A 45 8.89 -18.32 9.97
CA GLN A 45 10.02 -19.23 10.14
C GLN A 45 11.27 -18.73 9.41
N GLY A 46 12.43 -19.34 9.69
CA GLY A 46 13.69 -18.97 9.06
C GLY A 46 14.04 -17.49 9.29
N VAL A 47 14.29 -16.75 8.22
CA VAL A 47 14.56 -15.29 8.29
C VAL A 47 13.38 -14.48 8.83
N HIS A 48 12.16 -15.02 8.78
CA HIS A 48 10.94 -14.41 9.30
C HIS A 48 10.50 -15.01 10.64
N ALA A 49 11.38 -15.70 11.37
CA ALA A 49 11.04 -16.25 12.68
C ALA A 49 10.51 -15.16 13.63
N PRO A 50 9.45 -15.45 14.43
CA PRO A 50 8.83 -14.46 15.29
C PRO A 50 9.83 -13.79 16.22
N ASN A 51 9.74 -12.46 16.31
CA ASN A 51 10.55 -11.65 17.22
C ASN A 51 9.74 -10.44 17.71
N GLN A 52 10.30 -9.65 18.61
CA GLN A 52 9.65 -8.45 19.16
C GLN A 52 10.50 -7.18 18.90
N ARG A 53 11.31 -7.19 17.84
CA ARG A 53 12.27 -6.09 17.57
C ARG A 53 11.61 -4.80 17.10
N LEU A 54 10.32 -4.85 16.74
CA LEU A 54 9.49 -3.68 16.42
C LEU A 54 8.59 -3.27 17.59
N ALA A 55 8.61 -4.00 18.71
CA ALA A 55 7.81 -3.65 19.87
C ALA A 55 8.39 -2.44 20.60
N GLN A 56 7.61 -1.85 21.51
CA GLN A 56 8.03 -0.76 22.41
C GLN A 56 8.56 0.48 21.66
N LEU A 57 7.90 0.85 20.56
CA LEU A 57 8.22 2.06 19.83
C LEU A 57 8.10 3.30 20.73
N ASN A 58 9.04 4.22 20.59
CA ASN A 58 8.87 5.58 21.07
C ASN A 58 7.88 6.29 20.14
N ILE A 59 7.01 7.13 20.69
CA ILE A 59 5.97 7.80 19.92
C ILE A 59 6.23 9.31 19.90
N ILE A 60 6.31 9.87 18.69
CA ILE A 60 6.14 11.30 18.44
C ILE A 60 4.65 11.56 18.31
N ASP A 61 4.11 12.41 19.18
CA ASP A 61 2.72 12.85 19.11
C ASP A 61 2.50 13.70 17.85
N LEU A 62 1.47 13.36 17.08
CA LEU A 62 1.09 14.07 15.86
C LEU A 62 -0.06 15.06 16.09
N LYS A 63 -0.40 15.37 17.33
CA LYS A 63 -1.41 16.37 17.73
C LYS A 63 -2.81 16.03 17.19
N GLY A 64 -3.19 14.75 17.28
CA GLY A 64 -4.49 14.24 16.85
C GLY A 64 -4.55 13.78 15.38
N GLU A 65 -3.48 13.98 14.61
CA GLU A 65 -3.35 13.40 13.27
C GLU A 65 -3.12 11.89 13.34
N VAL A 66 -3.49 11.19 12.26
CA VAL A 66 -3.52 9.73 12.20
C VAL A 66 -2.85 9.25 10.92
N GLY A 67 -2.15 8.13 11.02
CA GLY A 67 -1.57 7.41 9.90
C GLY A 67 -0.40 8.16 9.27
N PRO A 68 0.75 8.29 9.98
CA PRO A 68 2.01 8.78 9.41
C PRO A 68 2.52 7.79 8.35
N GLU A 69 1.93 7.88 7.17
CA GLU A 69 1.87 6.78 6.22
C GLU A 69 3.17 6.68 5.39
N HIS A 70 3.77 7.82 5.05
CA HIS A 70 5.06 7.93 4.40
C HIS A 70 5.91 8.98 5.09
N ILE A 71 7.21 8.75 5.22
CA ILE A 71 8.15 9.68 5.87
C ILE A 71 9.39 9.86 5.02
N ALA A 72 9.80 11.11 4.79
CA ALA A 72 11.09 11.42 4.19
C ALA A 72 11.68 12.70 4.79
N PHE A 73 12.99 12.87 4.63
CA PHE A 73 13.70 14.06 5.08
C PHE A 73 13.94 15.00 3.90
N GLY A 74 13.55 16.26 4.08
CA GLY A 74 13.83 17.31 3.11
C GLY A 74 15.30 17.77 3.18
N LYS A 75 15.72 18.55 2.18
CA LYS A 75 17.05 19.18 2.15
C LYS A 75 17.27 20.20 3.28
N ASP A 76 16.19 20.67 3.90
CA ASP A 76 16.18 21.51 5.08
C ASP A 76 16.47 20.74 6.39
N GLY A 77 16.68 19.42 6.31
CA GLY A 77 16.92 18.55 7.46
C GLY A 77 15.67 18.27 8.30
N LYS A 78 14.48 18.66 7.81
CA LYS A 78 13.21 18.41 8.49
C LYS A 78 12.63 17.06 8.08
N LEU A 79 11.92 16.45 9.02
CA LEU A 79 11.08 15.29 8.77
C LEU A 79 9.75 15.75 8.19
N TYR A 80 9.32 15.11 7.12
CA TYR A 80 8.00 15.27 6.53
C TYR A 80 7.23 13.96 6.69
N THR A 81 5.94 14.04 6.98
CA THR A 81 5.04 12.88 6.99
C THR A 81 3.67 13.21 6.43
N THR A 82 3.08 12.26 5.71
CA THR A 82 1.69 12.34 5.22
C THR A 82 0.74 11.74 6.25
N VAL A 83 -0.46 12.31 6.38
CA VAL A 83 -1.47 11.88 7.37
C VAL A 83 -2.88 11.83 6.78
N LEU A 84 -3.80 11.19 7.51
CA LEU A 84 -5.17 10.90 7.08
C LEU A 84 -6.01 12.12 6.74
N SER A 85 -5.75 13.27 7.36
CA SER A 85 -6.44 14.52 7.04
C SER A 85 -6.12 15.08 5.64
N GLY A 86 -5.17 14.47 4.91
CA GLY A 86 -4.63 15.00 3.65
C GLY A 86 -3.54 16.06 3.85
N SER A 87 -3.20 16.34 5.10
CA SER A 87 -2.10 17.22 5.45
C SER A 87 -0.75 16.52 5.28
N ILE A 88 0.26 17.31 4.96
CA ILE A 88 1.67 16.94 5.03
C ILE A 88 2.25 17.74 6.19
N LEU A 89 2.71 17.03 7.22
CA LEU A 89 3.31 17.64 8.39
C LEU A 89 4.81 17.79 8.17
N ARG A 90 5.38 18.90 8.64
CA ARG A 90 6.82 19.14 8.69
C ARG A 90 7.25 19.39 10.13
N MET A 91 8.36 18.80 10.56
CA MET A 91 8.85 18.90 11.93
C MET A 91 10.36 18.66 12.03
N ASN A 92 10.95 18.95 13.19
CA ASN A 92 12.28 18.46 13.53
C ASN A 92 12.27 16.92 13.66
N PRO A 93 13.43 16.24 13.55
CA PRO A 93 13.50 14.78 13.67
C PRO A 93 12.96 14.22 15.01
N ASP A 94 12.88 15.05 16.05
CA ASP A 94 12.35 14.69 17.37
C ASP A 94 10.85 15.01 17.55
N GLY A 95 10.19 15.54 16.52
CA GLY A 95 8.78 15.95 16.54
C GLY A 95 8.55 17.40 16.97
N SER A 96 9.57 18.10 17.46
CA SER A 96 9.43 19.51 17.82
C SER A 96 9.24 20.40 16.59
N GLY A 97 8.61 21.57 16.78
CA GLY A 97 8.36 22.50 15.67
C GLY A 97 7.40 21.97 14.60
N GLN A 98 6.53 21.01 14.94
CA GLN A 98 5.52 20.48 14.02
C GLN A 98 4.56 21.55 13.52
N GLU A 99 4.44 21.63 12.20
CA GLU A 99 3.51 22.48 11.46
C GLU A 99 2.89 21.73 10.26
N VAL A 100 1.80 22.26 9.72
CA VAL A 100 1.25 21.80 8.44
C VAL A 100 2.02 22.50 7.33
N PHE A 101 2.78 21.74 6.55
CA PHE A 101 3.54 22.25 5.41
C PHE A 101 2.63 22.53 4.21
N ALA A 102 1.74 21.58 3.90
CA ALA A 102 0.75 21.71 2.85
C ALA A 102 -0.44 20.79 3.14
N ASN A 103 -1.60 21.08 2.53
CA ASN A 103 -2.71 20.15 2.46
C ASN A 103 -3.17 20.10 1.00
N THR A 104 -3.16 18.92 0.41
CA THR A 104 -3.48 18.79 -1.03
C THR A 104 -4.98 18.81 -1.26
N GLY A 105 -5.83 18.65 -0.24
CA GLY A 105 -7.25 18.35 -0.35
C GLY A 105 -7.54 16.96 -0.95
N GLY A 106 -6.52 16.10 -1.02
CA GLY A 106 -6.60 14.71 -1.42
C GLY A 106 -6.03 13.81 -0.33
N ARG A 107 -5.37 12.71 -0.70
CA ARG A 107 -4.63 11.85 0.24
C ARG A 107 -3.31 11.43 -0.37
N VAL A 108 -2.22 12.00 0.12
CA VAL A 108 -0.86 11.58 -0.28
C VAL A 108 -0.51 10.29 0.45
N LEU A 109 -0.07 9.29 -0.30
CA LEU A 109 0.38 7.97 0.19
C LEU A 109 1.88 7.71 -0.05
N GLY A 110 2.52 8.53 -0.87
CA GLY A 110 3.94 8.37 -1.11
C GLY A 110 4.49 9.66 -1.66
N PHE A 111 5.72 9.98 -1.27
CA PHE A 111 6.38 11.15 -1.80
C PHE A 111 7.89 11.02 -1.77
N ASP A 112 8.53 11.82 -2.59
CA ASP A 112 9.98 11.99 -2.62
C ASP A 112 10.30 13.46 -2.91
N PHE A 113 11.57 13.85 -2.84
CA PHE A 113 12.01 15.21 -3.14
C PHE A 113 12.76 15.28 -4.46
N ASP A 114 12.42 16.26 -5.29
CA ASP A 114 13.21 16.54 -6.47
C ASP A 114 14.51 17.31 -6.15
N ALA A 115 15.33 17.51 -7.18
CA ALA A 115 16.60 18.23 -7.04
C ALA A 115 16.42 19.71 -6.64
N ALA A 116 15.25 20.32 -6.88
CA ALA A 116 14.93 21.69 -6.46
C ALA A 116 14.39 21.75 -5.02
N GLY A 117 14.13 20.60 -4.38
CA GLY A 117 13.54 20.52 -3.05
C GLY A 117 12.01 20.64 -3.06
N HIS A 118 11.36 20.47 -4.22
CA HIS A 118 9.92 20.29 -4.26
C HIS A 118 9.57 18.89 -3.78
N LEU A 119 8.48 18.79 -3.00
CA LEU A 119 7.92 17.50 -2.62
C LEU A 119 7.07 17.00 -3.80
N ILE A 120 7.47 15.85 -4.35
CA ILE A 120 6.77 15.15 -5.43
C ILE A 120 5.89 14.09 -4.78
N ALA A 121 4.58 14.24 -4.90
CA ALA A 121 3.60 13.43 -4.18
C ALA A 121 2.75 12.57 -5.11
N ALA A 122 2.60 11.30 -4.75
CA ALA A 122 1.53 10.43 -5.23
C ALA A 122 0.28 10.68 -4.37
N ASP A 123 -0.68 11.41 -4.93
CA ASP A 123 -1.97 11.68 -4.30
C ASP A 123 -3.04 10.73 -4.86
N ALA A 124 -3.61 9.91 -3.99
CA ALA A 124 -4.56 8.87 -4.32
C ALA A 124 -5.88 9.39 -4.93
N ILE A 125 -6.11 10.70 -4.90
CA ILE A 125 -7.29 11.37 -5.45
C ILE A 125 -6.92 12.20 -6.69
N LYS A 126 -5.74 12.83 -6.70
CA LYS A 126 -5.35 13.86 -7.68
C LYS A 126 -4.27 13.43 -8.67
N GLY A 127 -3.61 12.29 -8.47
CA GLY A 127 -2.51 11.83 -9.30
C GLY A 127 -1.14 12.33 -8.81
N LEU A 128 -0.23 12.61 -9.74
CA LEU A 128 1.12 13.09 -9.46
C LEU A 128 1.11 14.60 -9.22
N LEU A 129 1.59 15.03 -8.06
CA LEU A 129 1.66 16.43 -7.65
C LEU A 129 3.12 16.87 -7.42
N SER A 130 3.38 18.16 -7.62
CA SER A 130 4.56 18.86 -7.11
C SER A 130 4.12 19.91 -6.11
N ILE A 131 4.81 19.98 -4.97
CA ILE A 131 4.57 20.97 -3.92
C ILE A 131 5.87 21.74 -3.71
N ALA A 132 5.83 23.05 -3.98
CA ALA A 132 6.98 23.93 -3.82
C ALA A 132 7.30 24.19 -2.33
N PRO A 133 8.50 24.68 -1.97
CA PRO A 133 8.89 24.93 -0.58
C PRO A 133 8.01 25.96 0.17
N ASP A 134 7.23 26.76 -0.57
CA ASP A 134 6.23 27.69 -0.02
C ASP A 134 4.84 27.05 0.18
N GLY A 135 4.71 25.74 -0.07
CA GLY A 135 3.47 24.98 0.05
C GLY A 135 2.57 25.01 -1.19
N LYS A 136 2.97 25.67 -2.28
CA LYS A 136 2.15 25.75 -3.51
C LYS A 136 2.07 24.38 -4.20
N VAL A 137 0.85 23.86 -4.31
CA VAL A 137 0.54 22.58 -4.96
C VAL A 137 0.27 22.76 -6.46
N THR A 138 0.89 21.93 -7.29
CA THR A 138 0.72 21.87 -8.76
C THR A 138 0.49 20.44 -9.20
N VAL A 139 -0.51 20.17 -10.05
CA VAL A 139 -0.71 18.86 -10.67
C VAL A 139 0.30 18.69 -11.81
N LEU A 140 1.12 17.64 -11.75
CA LEU A 140 2.06 17.28 -12.82
C LEU A 140 1.41 16.33 -13.84
N ALA A 141 0.68 15.33 -13.36
CA ALA A 141 -0.05 14.38 -14.20
C ALA A 141 -1.23 13.74 -13.45
N ASP A 142 -2.39 13.69 -14.10
CA ASP A 142 -3.60 13.00 -13.63
C ASP A 142 -4.03 11.85 -14.58
N LYS A 143 -3.25 11.59 -15.64
CA LYS A 143 -3.51 10.58 -16.66
C LYS A 143 -2.24 10.08 -17.34
N VAL A 144 -2.34 8.91 -17.95
CA VAL A 144 -1.36 8.37 -18.91
C VAL A 144 -2.04 8.14 -20.26
N GLY A 145 -1.60 8.89 -21.27
CA GLY A 145 -2.35 9.04 -22.50
C GLY A 145 -3.75 9.60 -22.23
N ASN A 146 -4.78 8.80 -22.51
CA ASN A 146 -6.18 9.13 -22.26
C ASN A 146 -6.77 8.45 -21.02
N ASP A 147 -6.00 7.60 -20.33
CA ASP A 147 -6.49 6.82 -19.19
C ASP A 147 -6.12 7.50 -17.86
N PRO A 148 -7.09 7.82 -16.99
CA PRO A 148 -6.82 8.48 -15.71
C PRO A 148 -5.89 7.66 -14.79
N ILE A 149 -5.05 8.36 -14.05
CA ILE A 149 -4.38 7.83 -12.86
C ILE A 149 -5.44 7.82 -11.75
N ARG A 150 -5.88 6.63 -11.35
CA ARG A 150 -7.05 6.48 -10.46
C ARG A 150 -6.65 6.35 -9.00
N TYR A 151 -5.48 5.79 -8.75
CA TYR A 151 -5.01 5.50 -7.41
C TYR A 151 -3.49 5.61 -7.35
N ALA A 152 -2.96 6.85 -7.42
CA ALA A 152 -1.54 7.09 -7.22
C ALA A 152 -1.15 6.76 -5.77
N ASP A 153 -0.23 5.81 -5.60
CA ASP A 153 0.08 5.22 -4.30
C ASP A 153 1.50 5.58 -3.85
N ALA A 154 2.51 5.23 -4.64
CA ALA A 154 3.90 5.57 -4.36
C ALA A 154 4.54 6.34 -5.52
N VAL A 155 5.59 7.12 -5.22
CA VAL A 155 6.44 7.78 -6.22
C VAL A 155 7.89 7.81 -5.75
N VAL A 156 8.83 7.66 -6.68
CA VAL A 156 10.27 7.87 -6.49
C VAL A 156 10.81 8.78 -7.58
N VAL A 157 11.73 9.68 -7.23
CA VAL A 157 12.41 10.59 -8.16
C VAL A 157 13.82 10.06 -8.45
N ALA A 158 14.11 9.79 -9.71
CA ALA A 158 15.44 9.40 -10.15
C ALA A 158 16.41 10.58 -10.19
N GLN A 159 17.71 10.32 -10.18
CA GLN A 159 18.76 11.34 -10.37
C GLN A 159 18.60 12.11 -11.68
N SER A 160 18.03 11.47 -12.71
CA SER A 160 17.69 12.12 -13.99
C SER A 160 16.55 13.15 -13.89
N GLY A 161 15.84 13.20 -12.76
CA GLY A 161 14.62 13.97 -12.56
C GLY A 161 13.34 13.27 -13.03
N LYS A 162 13.45 12.13 -13.73
CA LYS A 162 12.30 11.29 -14.07
C LYS A 162 11.65 10.76 -12.81
N MET A 163 10.33 10.69 -12.81
CA MET A 163 9.54 10.26 -11.66
C MET A 163 8.84 8.96 -12.02
N TYR A 164 8.92 7.96 -11.15
CA TYR A 164 8.24 6.68 -11.34
C TYR A 164 7.18 6.53 -10.27
N LEU A 165 5.92 6.40 -10.67
CA LEU A 165 4.80 6.26 -9.75
C LEU A 165 3.99 4.99 -10.01
N SER A 166 3.43 4.43 -8.95
CA SER A 166 2.43 3.37 -9.05
C SER A 166 1.03 3.96 -9.17
N ASP A 167 0.22 3.34 -10.03
CA ASP A 167 -1.23 3.50 -10.08
C ASP A 167 -1.83 2.15 -9.64
N ALA A 168 -2.22 2.08 -8.38
CA ALA A 168 -2.46 0.81 -7.68
C ALA A 168 -3.57 -0.01 -8.32
N SER A 169 -4.63 0.66 -8.76
CA SER A 169 -5.77 0.06 -9.44
C SER A 169 -6.27 0.98 -10.53
N THR A 170 -6.48 0.44 -11.74
CA THR A 170 -7.20 1.16 -12.80
C THR A 170 -8.71 0.94 -12.73
N ARG A 171 -9.22 0.32 -11.66
CA ARG A 171 -10.64 0.05 -11.44
C ARG A 171 -11.22 0.73 -10.20
N PHE A 172 -10.54 0.64 -9.07
CA PHE A 172 -11.04 1.12 -7.78
C PHE A 172 -10.31 2.40 -7.37
N ALA A 173 -10.83 3.55 -7.79
CA ALA A 173 -10.35 4.86 -7.34
C ALA A 173 -10.86 5.18 -5.92
N PRO A 174 -10.01 5.59 -4.96
CA PRO A 174 -10.42 5.88 -3.59
C PRO A 174 -11.56 6.90 -3.46
N LYS A 175 -11.57 7.91 -4.35
CA LYS A 175 -12.63 8.94 -4.40
C LYS A 175 -14.03 8.38 -4.67
N ASP A 176 -14.12 7.22 -5.33
CA ASP A 176 -15.38 6.60 -5.75
C ASP A 176 -15.78 5.43 -4.83
N TRP A 177 -14.84 4.91 -4.03
CA TRP A 177 -15.00 3.64 -3.29
C TRP A 177 -14.81 3.74 -1.78
N GLY A 178 -15.03 4.92 -1.19
CA GLY A 178 -15.07 5.07 0.27
C GLY A 178 -13.70 5.24 0.93
N GLY A 179 -12.68 5.63 0.16
CA GLY A 179 -11.33 5.90 0.65
C GLY A 179 -10.30 4.86 0.25
N THR A 180 -9.05 5.10 0.66
CA THR A 180 -7.88 4.33 0.23
C THR A 180 -7.96 2.86 0.66
N PHE A 181 -8.26 2.63 1.94
CA PHE A 181 -8.36 1.27 2.50
C PHE A 181 -9.49 0.45 1.87
N GLU A 182 -10.65 1.05 1.61
CA GLU A 182 -11.78 0.33 1.02
C GLU A 182 -11.52 -0.01 -0.45
N ALA A 183 -10.96 0.93 -1.21
CA ALA A 183 -10.56 0.68 -2.58
C ALA A 183 -9.50 -0.42 -2.68
N SER A 184 -8.53 -0.47 -1.77
CA SER A 184 -7.50 -1.52 -1.76
C SER A 184 -8.08 -2.90 -1.44
N VAL A 185 -9.01 -2.98 -0.48
CA VAL A 185 -9.76 -4.20 -0.18
C VAL A 185 -10.50 -4.73 -1.42
N LEU A 186 -11.18 -3.86 -2.17
CA LEU A 186 -11.88 -4.27 -3.39
C LEU A 186 -10.92 -4.79 -4.47
N ASP A 187 -9.80 -4.12 -4.71
CA ASP A 187 -8.81 -4.56 -5.71
C ASP A 187 -8.16 -5.89 -5.32
N ILE A 188 -7.78 -6.05 -4.03
CA ILE A 188 -7.21 -7.28 -3.49
C ILE A 188 -8.20 -8.44 -3.52
N LEU A 189 -9.49 -8.20 -3.26
CA LEU A 189 -10.51 -9.24 -3.41
C LEU A 189 -10.81 -9.54 -4.87
N GLU A 190 -10.66 -8.58 -5.77
CA GLU A 190 -10.90 -8.79 -7.18
C GLU A 190 -9.78 -9.59 -7.87
N GLN A 191 -8.51 -9.29 -7.58
CA GLN A 191 -7.33 -9.97 -8.18
C GLN A 191 -7.24 -9.84 -9.71
N ALA A 192 -7.91 -8.86 -10.31
CA ALA A 192 -7.84 -8.62 -11.75
C ALA A 192 -6.48 -8.10 -12.22
N SER A 193 -5.57 -7.75 -11.30
CA SER A 193 -4.19 -7.35 -11.59
C SER A 193 -4.11 -6.13 -12.52
N THR A 194 -4.88 -5.09 -12.20
CA THR A 194 -5.07 -3.93 -13.09
C THR A 194 -4.10 -2.77 -12.82
N GLY A 195 -3.26 -2.90 -11.80
CA GLY A 195 -2.26 -1.91 -11.41
C GLY A 195 -1.11 -1.82 -12.41
N ARG A 196 -0.45 -0.67 -12.38
CA ARG A 196 0.64 -0.32 -13.30
C ARG A 196 1.66 0.62 -12.67
N VAL A 197 2.82 0.70 -13.29
CA VAL A 197 3.86 1.69 -13.00
C VAL A 197 4.01 2.63 -14.18
N ILE A 198 4.05 3.92 -13.89
CA ILE A 198 4.09 5.01 -14.85
C ILE A 198 5.41 5.77 -14.66
N GLU A 199 6.03 6.19 -15.76
CA GLU A 199 7.10 7.20 -15.75
C GLU A 199 6.49 8.54 -16.14
N TYR A 200 6.86 9.59 -15.41
CA TYR A 200 6.68 10.99 -15.79
C TYR A 200 8.05 11.61 -16.11
N ASP A 201 8.16 12.21 -17.29
CA ASP A 201 9.36 12.91 -17.73
C ASP A 201 9.14 14.43 -17.62
N PRO A 202 9.78 15.14 -16.67
CA PRO A 202 9.55 16.58 -16.47
C PRO A 202 10.03 17.45 -17.64
N ALA A 203 10.96 16.98 -18.48
CA ALA A 203 11.46 17.75 -19.61
C ALA A 203 10.42 17.82 -20.74
N THR A 204 9.65 16.75 -20.93
CA THR A 204 8.61 16.68 -21.96
C THR A 204 7.19 16.84 -21.40
N ARG A 205 7.04 16.73 -20.08
CA ARG A 205 5.76 16.63 -19.35
C ARG A 205 4.90 15.46 -19.82
N ALA A 206 5.53 14.42 -20.37
CA ALA A 206 4.86 13.25 -20.87
C ALA A 206 4.83 12.14 -19.83
N THR A 207 3.78 11.32 -19.88
CA THR A 207 3.65 10.08 -19.11
C THR A 207 3.71 8.87 -20.03
N ARG A 208 4.29 7.77 -19.55
CA ARG A 208 4.26 6.46 -20.23
C ARG A 208 4.10 5.33 -19.22
N VAL A 209 3.51 4.22 -19.66
CA VAL A 209 3.48 2.99 -18.86
C VAL A 209 4.84 2.30 -18.96
N VAL A 210 5.45 2.00 -17.81
CA VAL A 210 6.65 1.16 -17.72
C VAL A 210 6.23 -0.30 -17.70
N ALA A 211 5.33 -0.65 -16.79
CA ALA A 211 4.80 -1.99 -16.62
C ALA A 211 3.35 -1.98 -16.15
N ARG A 212 2.59 -3.04 -16.46
CA ARG A 212 1.18 -3.25 -16.08
C ARG A 212 0.95 -4.72 -15.74
N GLY A 213 -0.25 -5.03 -15.24
CA GLY A 213 -0.61 -6.41 -14.88
C GLY A 213 -0.33 -6.74 -13.41
N ILE A 214 -0.20 -5.72 -12.56
CA ILE A 214 0.19 -5.86 -11.15
C ILE A 214 -1.06 -5.89 -10.28
N SER A 215 -1.22 -6.90 -9.42
CA SER A 215 -2.29 -6.95 -8.43
C SER A 215 -2.03 -6.00 -7.28
N PHE A 216 -2.64 -4.81 -7.35
CA PHE A 216 -2.41 -3.69 -6.46
C PHE A 216 -0.93 -3.25 -6.47
N ALA A 217 -0.58 -2.37 -7.41
CA ALA A 217 0.76 -1.79 -7.50
C ALA A 217 0.96 -0.75 -6.40
N ASN A 218 1.77 -1.05 -5.39
CA ASN A 218 1.91 -0.18 -4.21
C ASN A 218 3.31 0.46 -4.20
N GLY A 219 4.16 0.19 -3.19
CA GLY A 219 5.48 0.79 -3.04
C GLY A 219 6.37 0.65 -4.27
N VAL A 220 7.09 1.73 -4.60
CA VAL A 220 8.07 1.80 -5.69
C VAL A 220 9.38 2.36 -5.15
N ALA A 221 10.51 1.73 -5.47
CA ALA A 221 11.84 2.25 -5.18
C ALA A 221 12.81 1.94 -6.33
N LEU A 222 13.84 2.78 -6.51
CA LEU A 222 14.90 2.51 -7.50
C LEU A 222 15.99 1.61 -6.91
N SER A 223 16.63 0.80 -7.76
CA SER A 223 17.91 0.17 -7.45
C SER A 223 19.00 1.22 -7.26
N GLN A 224 20.11 0.85 -6.62
CA GLN A 224 21.19 1.78 -6.33
C GLN A 224 21.80 2.42 -7.60
N ASP A 225 21.80 1.66 -8.70
CA ASP A 225 22.27 2.10 -10.01
C ASP A 225 21.17 2.73 -10.89
N GLU A 226 19.96 2.87 -10.36
CA GLU A 226 18.74 3.37 -11.03
C GLU A 226 18.38 2.66 -12.35
N LYS A 227 18.89 1.44 -12.57
CA LYS A 227 18.53 0.65 -13.77
C LYS A 227 17.26 -0.16 -13.59
N HIS A 228 16.81 -0.34 -12.36
CA HIS A 228 15.63 -1.14 -12.03
C HIS A 228 14.74 -0.42 -11.03
N LEU A 229 13.45 -0.73 -11.10
CA LEU A 229 12.45 -0.45 -10.10
C LEU A 229 12.19 -1.71 -9.30
N PHE A 230 12.10 -1.56 -7.99
CA PHE A 230 11.43 -2.48 -7.09
C PHE A 230 9.98 -2.05 -6.96
N VAL A 231 9.05 -2.98 -7.13
CA VAL A 231 7.61 -2.68 -7.12
C VAL A 231 6.88 -3.74 -6.32
N ASN A 232 6.14 -3.33 -5.31
CA ASN A 232 5.33 -4.25 -4.51
C ASN A 232 4.03 -4.60 -5.25
N GLU A 233 3.75 -5.91 -5.33
CA GLU A 233 2.46 -6.45 -5.74
C GLU A 233 1.75 -6.96 -4.49
N THR A 234 1.04 -6.05 -3.83
CA THR A 234 0.40 -6.30 -2.53
C THR A 234 -0.56 -7.47 -2.58
N GLY A 235 -1.35 -7.56 -3.66
CA GLY A 235 -2.36 -8.60 -3.83
C GLY A 235 -1.81 -10.01 -4.01
N LYS A 236 -0.51 -10.17 -4.30
CA LYS A 236 0.14 -11.49 -4.51
C LYS A 236 1.41 -11.70 -3.69
N TYR A 237 1.61 -10.92 -2.63
CA TYR A 237 2.66 -11.15 -1.63
C TYR A 237 4.08 -11.19 -2.21
N ARG A 238 4.41 -10.28 -3.13
CA ARG A 238 5.71 -10.31 -3.82
C ARG A 238 6.24 -8.93 -4.19
N VAL A 239 7.55 -8.89 -4.44
CA VAL A 239 8.28 -7.72 -4.96
C VAL A 239 8.82 -8.05 -6.33
N TRP A 240 8.55 -7.19 -7.30
CA TRP A 240 9.13 -7.26 -8.64
C TRP A 240 10.41 -6.45 -8.74
N LYS A 241 11.34 -6.91 -9.57
CA LYS A 241 12.46 -6.12 -10.11
C LYS A 241 12.21 -5.92 -11.60
N ILE A 242 12.01 -4.67 -12.02
CA ILE A 242 11.60 -4.28 -13.39
C ILE A 242 12.62 -3.30 -13.95
N ALA A 243 13.08 -3.48 -15.18
CA ALA A 243 13.97 -2.53 -15.84
C ALA A 243 13.26 -1.17 -16.04
N VAL A 244 13.93 -0.06 -15.74
CA VAL A 244 13.35 1.29 -15.88
C VAL A 244 13.00 1.65 -17.32
N ASP A 245 13.73 1.07 -18.28
CA ASP A 245 13.56 1.30 -19.71
C ASP A 245 12.48 0.41 -20.36
N ALA A 246 11.85 -0.47 -19.59
CA ALA A 246 10.69 -1.26 -20.04
C ALA A 246 9.56 -0.34 -20.49
N LYS A 247 8.86 -0.71 -21.56
CA LYS A 247 7.78 0.08 -22.17
C LYS A 247 6.56 -0.79 -22.32
N ASP A 248 5.49 -0.42 -21.61
CA ASP A 248 4.21 -1.15 -21.59
C ASP A 248 4.38 -2.66 -21.36
N LEU A 249 5.29 -3.03 -20.45
CA LEU A 249 5.55 -4.43 -20.14
C LEU A 249 4.38 -5.04 -19.36
N ASP A 250 3.82 -6.14 -19.88
CA ASP A 250 2.87 -6.96 -19.13
C ASP A 250 3.63 -7.94 -18.22
N ILE A 251 3.60 -7.71 -16.90
CA ILE A 251 4.29 -8.59 -15.93
C ILE A 251 3.65 -9.98 -15.80
N GLY A 252 2.44 -10.17 -16.35
CA GLY A 252 1.82 -11.48 -16.46
C GLY A 252 2.48 -12.38 -17.51
N GLN A 253 3.35 -11.82 -18.35
CA GLN A 253 4.09 -12.54 -19.38
C GLN A 253 5.58 -12.57 -19.02
N ALA A 254 6.24 -13.71 -19.29
CA ALA A 254 7.67 -13.85 -19.04
C ALA A 254 8.46 -12.87 -19.93
N SER A 255 9.37 -12.12 -19.32
CA SER A 255 10.22 -11.14 -20.00
C SER A 255 11.58 -11.04 -19.30
N PRO A 256 12.70 -10.83 -20.03
CA PRO A 256 13.98 -10.56 -19.41
C PRO A 256 14.02 -9.21 -18.67
N GLN A 257 13.07 -8.31 -18.92
CA GLN A 257 13.00 -6.98 -18.29
C GLN A 257 12.30 -6.99 -16.94
N ALA A 258 11.68 -8.09 -16.52
CA ALA A 258 11.07 -8.20 -15.20
C ALA A 258 11.24 -9.59 -14.60
N ARG A 259 11.51 -9.64 -13.30
CA ARG A 259 11.50 -10.88 -12.52
C ARG A 259 10.96 -10.63 -11.13
N VAL A 260 10.38 -11.66 -10.53
CA VAL A 260 10.08 -11.63 -9.10
C VAL A 260 11.42 -11.65 -8.34
N LEU A 261 11.59 -10.70 -7.42
CA LEU A 261 12.78 -10.56 -6.58
C LEU A 261 12.58 -11.27 -5.24
N LEU A 262 11.44 -11.00 -4.61
CA LEU A 262 10.98 -11.66 -3.39
C LEU A 262 9.59 -12.22 -3.67
N ASP A 263 9.37 -13.48 -3.33
CA ASP A 263 8.10 -14.17 -3.56
C ASP A 263 7.57 -14.77 -2.26
N ASN A 264 6.27 -15.09 -2.26
CA ASN A 264 5.60 -15.77 -1.16
C ASN A 264 5.82 -15.12 0.22
N LEU A 265 5.78 -13.78 0.28
CA LEU A 265 6.02 -13.01 1.48
C LEU A 265 5.02 -13.34 2.61
N PRO A 266 5.37 -13.10 3.90
CA PRO A 266 4.53 -13.46 5.04
C PRO A 266 3.31 -12.53 5.24
N GLY A 267 3.21 -11.43 4.48
CA GLY A 267 2.14 -10.46 4.58
C GLY A 267 1.89 -9.72 3.26
N TYR A 268 0.99 -8.75 3.30
CA TYR A 268 0.68 -7.82 2.20
C TYR A 268 1.75 -6.72 2.14
N PRO A 269 2.70 -6.77 1.18
CA PRO A 269 3.78 -5.79 1.11
C PRO A 269 3.26 -4.41 0.74
N ASP A 270 3.82 -3.37 1.35
CA ASP A 270 3.32 -2.00 1.29
C ASP A 270 4.42 -1.03 0.79
N ASN A 271 4.72 0.08 1.45
CA ASN A 271 5.75 1.03 0.99
C ASN A 271 7.16 0.42 0.86
N LEU A 272 7.97 1.03 -0.02
CA LEU A 272 9.38 0.72 -0.22
C LEU A 272 10.24 1.96 0.02
N MET A 273 11.19 1.87 0.95
CA MET A 273 12.06 3.00 1.32
C MET A 273 13.53 2.62 1.16
N ARG A 274 14.31 3.44 0.45
CA ARG A 274 15.77 3.27 0.43
C ARG A 274 16.34 3.52 1.83
N GLY A 275 17.10 2.54 2.31
CA GLY A 275 17.83 2.59 3.57
C GLY A 275 19.32 2.80 3.37
N GLN A 276 20.04 2.87 4.49
CA GLN A 276 21.49 3.02 4.50
C GLN A 276 22.19 1.72 4.11
N GLY A 277 23.36 1.81 3.48
CA GLY A 277 24.11 0.62 3.04
C GLY A 277 23.46 -0.12 1.86
N GLY A 278 22.62 0.58 1.08
CA GLY A 278 22.06 0.06 -0.17
C GLY A 278 20.87 -0.88 0.00
N LYS A 279 20.33 -1.03 1.22
CA LYS A 279 19.12 -1.84 1.46
C LYS A 279 17.84 -1.08 1.13
N VAL A 280 16.75 -1.82 1.00
CA VAL A 280 15.37 -1.33 0.82
C VAL A 280 14.54 -1.86 1.97
N TRP A 281 13.88 -0.97 2.71
CA TRP A 281 12.90 -1.30 3.72
C TRP A 281 11.53 -1.51 3.08
N LEU A 282 10.81 -2.52 3.56
CA LEU A 282 9.46 -2.89 3.16
C LEU A 282 8.63 -3.12 4.42
N GLY A 283 7.44 -2.56 4.48
CA GLY A 283 6.45 -2.89 5.51
C GLY A 283 5.36 -3.83 5.01
N PHE A 284 4.66 -4.43 5.96
CA PHE A 284 3.48 -5.23 5.71
C PHE A 284 2.25 -4.60 6.35
N ALA A 285 1.25 -4.27 5.55
CA ALA A 285 -0.02 -3.73 6.06
C ALA A 285 -0.75 -4.74 6.96
N LYS A 286 -0.75 -6.01 6.55
CA LYS A 286 -1.37 -7.12 7.29
C LYS A 286 -0.59 -8.41 7.08
N PRO A 287 -0.64 -9.35 8.05
CA PRO A 287 -0.15 -10.70 7.82
C PRO A 287 -1.09 -11.46 6.86
N ARG A 288 -0.62 -12.57 6.32
CA ARG A 288 -1.47 -13.45 5.50
C ARG A 288 -2.56 -14.13 6.34
N GLY A 289 -3.75 -14.23 5.77
CA GLY A 289 -4.89 -14.93 6.37
C GLY A 289 -5.17 -16.25 5.65
N ALA A 290 -5.12 -17.38 6.37
CA ALA A 290 -5.38 -18.70 5.78
C ALA A 290 -6.77 -18.79 5.10
N ALA A 291 -7.79 -18.15 5.68
CA ALA A 291 -9.12 -18.08 5.09
C ALA A 291 -9.12 -17.29 3.77
N ILE A 292 -8.38 -16.17 3.67
CA ILE A 292 -8.27 -15.37 2.45
C ILE A 292 -7.55 -16.16 1.36
N ASP A 293 -6.43 -16.81 1.70
CA ASP A 293 -5.68 -17.64 0.76
C ASP A 293 -6.52 -18.82 0.24
N ASN A 294 -7.30 -19.47 1.12
CA ASN A 294 -8.20 -20.57 0.74
C ASN A 294 -9.36 -20.13 -0.17
N MET A 295 -9.64 -18.82 -0.25
CA MET A 295 -10.65 -18.21 -1.13
C MET A 295 -10.06 -17.68 -2.45
N ALA A 296 -8.73 -17.59 -2.59
CA ALA A 296 -8.04 -17.06 -3.78
C ALA A 296 -8.54 -17.72 -5.09
N GLY A 297 -8.59 -19.05 -5.11
CA GLY A 297 -9.07 -19.84 -6.26
C GLY A 297 -10.60 -19.94 -6.38
N LYS A 298 -11.38 -19.28 -5.51
CA LYS A 298 -12.84 -19.43 -5.41
C LYS A 298 -13.53 -18.05 -5.50
N PRO A 299 -13.68 -17.47 -6.71
CA PRO A 299 -14.29 -16.16 -6.90
C PRO A 299 -15.63 -15.95 -6.17
N TRP A 300 -16.51 -16.95 -6.20
CA TRP A 300 -17.84 -16.86 -5.58
C TRP A 300 -17.77 -16.65 -4.06
N LEU A 301 -16.76 -17.18 -3.36
CA LEU A 301 -16.59 -16.95 -1.92
C LEU A 301 -16.19 -15.51 -1.64
N ARG A 302 -15.37 -14.88 -2.49
CA ARG A 302 -14.97 -13.47 -2.34
C ARG A 302 -16.16 -12.53 -2.57
N SER A 303 -17.01 -12.83 -3.55
CA SER A 303 -18.27 -12.12 -3.73
C SER A 303 -19.21 -12.32 -2.53
N LEU A 304 -19.30 -13.54 -1.98
CA LEU A 304 -20.08 -13.82 -0.77
C LEU A 304 -19.56 -13.00 0.43
N THR A 305 -18.24 -12.91 0.62
CA THR A 305 -17.63 -12.11 1.70
C THR A 305 -18.13 -10.66 1.67
N LEU A 306 -18.17 -10.03 0.49
CA LEU A 306 -18.66 -8.65 0.36
C LEU A 306 -20.15 -8.45 0.70
N ARG A 307 -20.93 -9.54 0.76
CA ARG A 307 -22.34 -9.52 1.17
C ARG A 307 -22.52 -9.77 2.66
N LEU A 308 -21.48 -10.20 3.36
CA LEU A 308 -21.52 -10.38 4.80
C LEU A 308 -21.28 -9.05 5.53
N PRO A 309 -21.87 -8.85 6.72
CA PRO A 309 -21.45 -7.78 7.62
C PRO A 309 -19.95 -7.84 7.89
N ARG A 310 -19.28 -6.68 7.98
CA ARG A 310 -17.81 -6.60 8.20
C ARG A 310 -17.30 -7.40 9.39
N ALA A 311 -18.11 -7.53 10.46
CA ALA A 311 -17.75 -8.31 11.63
C ALA A 311 -17.55 -9.82 11.35
N LEU A 312 -18.07 -10.33 10.23
CA LEU A 312 -17.89 -11.73 9.81
C LEU A 312 -16.79 -11.90 8.77
N TRP A 313 -16.10 -10.83 8.38
CA TRP A 313 -15.04 -10.93 7.40
C TRP A 313 -13.80 -11.58 8.03
N PRO A 314 -13.07 -12.43 7.28
CA PRO A 314 -11.89 -13.11 7.78
C PRO A 314 -10.66 -12.19 7.79
N ILE A 315 -10.74 -11.07 8.52
CA ILE A 315 -9.67 -10.08 8.61
C ILE A 315 -8.57 -10.62 9.52
N PRO A 316 -7.30 -10.69 9.06
CA PRO A 316 -6.18 -11.09 9.91
C PRO A 316 -6.00 -10.16 11.11
N GLN A 317 -5.53 -10.72 12.23
CA GLN A 317 -5.19 -9.91 13.40
C GLN A 317 -4.08 -8.90 13.07
N PRO A 318 -4.05 -7.74 13.73
CA PRO A 318 -2.95 -6.80 13.62
C PRO A 318 -1.60 -7.45 13.91
N TYR A 319 -0.58 -7.08 13.15
CA TYR A 319 0.79 -7.57 13.31
C TYR A 319 1.73 -6.51 12.74
N GLY A 320 2.65 -5.99 13.56
CA GLY A 320 3.67 -5.07 13.07
C GLY A 320 4.78 -5.88 12.40
N HIS A 321 5.11 -5.60 11.15
CA HIS A 321 6.18 -6.32 10.45
C HIS A 321 6.80 -5.46 9.37
N VAL A 322 8.12 -5.31 9.46
CA VAL A 322 8.95 -4.67 8.44
C VAL A 322 10.18 -5.53 8.19
N ILE A 323 10.64 -5.56 6.94
CA ILE A 323 11.88 -6.22 6.54
C ILE A 323 12.77 -5.23 5.80
N ALA A 324 14.07 -5.52 5.75
CA ALA A 324 14.96 -4.89 4.79
C ALA A 324 15.60 -5.94 3.90
N PHE A 325 15.80 -5.63 2.63
CA PHE A 325 16.46 -6.49 1.66
C PHE A 325 17.46 -5.73 0.79
N THR A 326 18.43 -6.43 0.21
CA THR A 326 19.41 -5.88 -0.74
C THR A 326 18.91 -5.98 -2.19
N ASP A 327 19.53 -5.26 -3.12
CA ASP A 327 19.09 -5.19 -4.54
C ASP A 327 19.07 -6.54 -5.29
N ASP A 328 19.71 -7.57 -4.74
CA ASP A 328 19.71 -8.96 -5.21
C ASP A 328 18.61 -9.84 -4.55
N GLY A 329 17.89 -9.32 -3.55
CA GLY A 329 16.76 -9.98 -2.91
C GLY A 329 17.09 -10.71 -1.60
N LYS A 330 18.27 -10.47 -1.00
CA LYS A 330 18.58 -11.06 0.30
C LYS A 330 17.96 -10.24 1.42
N VAL A 331 17.12 -10.87 2.25
CA VAL A 331 16.62 -10.25 3.49
C VAL A 331 17.76 -10.09 4.48
N VAL A 332 17.97 -8.86 4.96
CA VAL A 332 19.07 -8.47 5.87
C VAL A 332 18.59 -7.91 7.21
N ALA A 333 17.31 -7.57 7.33
CA ALA A 333 16.66 -7.26 8.59
C ALA A 333 15.21 -7.73 8.56
N ASP A 334 14.70 -8.14 9.72
CA ASP A 334 13.32 -8.51 9.94
C ASP A 334 12.95 -8.09 11.37
N LEU A 335 12.02 -7.15 11.49
CA LEU A 335 11.57 -6.58 12.76
C LEU A 335 10.06 -6.77 12.87
N GLN A 336 9.63 -7.35 13.98
CA GLN A 336 8.24 -7.72 14.20
C GLN A 336 7.72 -7.23 15.56
N ASP A 337 6.42 -6.99 15.60
CA ASP A 337 5.61 -6.85 16.81
C ASP A 337 4.33 -7.71 16.67
N PRO A 338 4.36 -8.95 17.20
CA PRO A 338 3.23 -9.87 17.12
C PRO A 338 1.99 -9.41 17.88
N SER A 339 2.12 -8.42 18.79
CA SER A 339 0.96 -7.84 19.47
C SER A 339 0.15 -6.92 18.56
N GLY A 340 0.77 -6.41 17.50
CA GLY A 340 0.17 -5.44 16.59
C GLY A 340 -0.18 -4.12 17.27
N ALA A 341 0.55 -3.73 18.32
CA ALA A 341 0.31 -2.49 19.05
C ALA A 341 0.52 -1.26 18.17
N TYR A 342 1.42 -1.35 17.19
CA TYR A 342 1.56 -0.38 16.11
C TYR A 342 0.97 -0.96 14.81
N PRO A 343 -0.18 -0.47 14.33
CA PRO A 343 -0.95 -1.13 13.28
C PRO A 343 -0.45 -0.76 11.88
N GLU A 344 -0.69 -1.66 10.91
CA GLU A 344 -0.44 -1.46 9.47
C GLU A 344 0.87 -0.74 9.14
N THR A 345 1.99 -1.37 9.49
CA THR A 345 3.34 -0.83 9.25
C THR A 345 3.64 -0.76 7.75
N THR A 346 3.78 0.43 7.18
CA THR A 346 3.92 0.62 5.73
C THR A 346 5.38 0.54 5.27
N ALA A 347 6.35 1.11 6.00
CA ALA A 347 7.79 0.91 5.81
C ALA A 347 8.61 1.49 6.99
N ILE A 348 9.94 1.56 6.80
CA ILE A 348 10.86 2.29 7.68
C ILE A 348 11.58 3.39 6.91
N THR A 349 11.64 4.59 7.48
CA THR A 349 12.62 5.61 7.09
C THR A 349 13.81 5.54 8.03
N GLU A 350 14.96 5.13 7.49
CA GLU A 350 16.18 4.92 8.26
C GLU A 350 17.12 6.13 8.20
N THR A 351 17.55 6.59 9.37
CA THR A 351 18.62 7.57 9.52
C THR A 351 19.86 6.94 10.17
N ALA A 352 20.88 7.76 10.46
CA ALA A 352 22.06 7.29 11.18
C ALA A 352 21.70 6.83 12.60
N ASP A 353 20.73 7.49 13.22
CA ASP A 353 20.45 7.33 14.65
C ASP A 353 19.08 6.69 14.93
N ARG A 354 18.17 6.65 13.96
CA ARG A 354 16.78 6.22 14.18
C ARG A 354 16.19 5.41 13.03
N LEU A 355 15.26 4.55 13.37
CA LEU A 355 14.31 3.93 12.46
C LEU A 355 12.94 4.53 12.74
N TYR A 356 12.42 5.33 11.81
CA TYR A 356 11.06 5.84 11.88
C TYR A 356 10.12 4.83 11.24
N VAL A 357 9.15 4.34 12.00
CA VAL A 357 8.19 3.31 11.57
C VAL A 357 6.97 4.01 11.03
N GLN A 358 6.70 3.82 9.74
CA GLN A 358 5.55 4.39 9.05
C GLN A 358 4.29 3.54 9.31
N SER A 359 3.10 4.14 9.27
CA SER A 359 1.83 3.43 9.47
C SER A 359 0.64 4.09 8.80
N LEU A 360 -0.30 3.28 8.32
CA LEU A 360 -1.53 3.75 7.69
C LEU A 360 -2.54 4.35 8.69
N HIS A 361 -2.56 3.89 9.96
CA HIS A 361 -3.60 4.25 10.93
C HIS A 361 -3.11 4.49 12.37
N ALA A 362 -1.79 4.52 12.64
CA ALA A 362 -1.30 4.83 13.98
C ALA A 362 -1.63 6.27 14.39
N HIS A 363 -1.93 6.49 15.67
CA HIS A 363 -2.22 7.81 16.26
C HIS A 363 -0.95 8.59 16.67
N GLY A 364 0.19 8.24 16.10
CA GLY A 364 1.49 8.82 16.42
C GLY A 364 2.59 8.22 15.55
N LEU A 365 3.70 8.93 15.42
CA LEU A 365 4.84 8.46 14.66
C LEU A 365 5.77 7.62 15.55
N GLY A 366 5.82 6.32 15.26
CA GLY A 366 6.68 5.37 15.96
C GLY A 366 8.15 5.50 15.54
N TRP A 367 9.07 5.34 16.47
CA TRP A 367 10.49 5.23 16.15
C TRP A 367 11.30 4.38 17.15
N LEU A 368 12.40 3.82 16.67
CA LEU A 368 13.41 3.09 17.44
C LEU A 368 14.78 3.75 17.30
N PRO A 369 15.63 3.75 18.34
CA PRO A 369 17.03 4.06 18.17
C PRO A 369 17.69 3.02 17.27
N LYS A 370 18.57 3.47 16.39
CA LYS A 370 19.41 2.56 15.61
C LYS A 370 20.61 2.14 16.47
N PRO A 371 20.88 0.83 16.62
CA PRO A 371 21.99 0.33 17.44
C PRO A 371 23.37 0.79 16.98
#